data_AF-A0A924VFH1-F1
#
_entry.id   AF-A0A924VFH1-F1
#
_cell.length_a   1.000
_cell.length_b   1.000
_cell.length_c   1.000
_cell.angle_alpha   90.00
_cell.angle_beta   90.00
_cell.angle_gamma   90.00
#
_symmetry.space_group_name_H-M   'P 1'
#
loop_
_entity.id
_entity.type
_entity.pdbx_description
1 polymer ?
#
loop_
_entity_poly.entity_id
_entity_poly.type
_entity_poly.pdbx_seq_one_letter_code
_entity_poly.pdbx_strand_id
1 'polypeptide(L)' 'MTTEDFKNTKYRAHADAVETHQALLEKLHLDTDIRLDEINNSLERITLTLEEYLKVIGLP' A
#
# COMPACT_ATOMS: atom_id res chain seq x y z
N MET A 1 12.75 1.11 -19.89
CA MET A 1 11.55 1.42 -19.09
C MET A 1 11.33 2.92 -19.22
N THR A 2 10.18 3.35 -19.72
CA THR A 2 9.88 4.78 -19.88
C THR A 2 9.53 5.41 -18.53
N THR A 3 9.56 6.74 -18.43
CA THR A 3 9.09 7.45 -17.22
C THR A 3 7.65 7.08 -16.88
N GLU A 4 6.81 6.90 -17.89
CA GLU A 4 5.39 6.54 -17.72
C GLU A 4 5.22 5.11 -17.19
N ASP A 5 6.04 4.17 -17.67
CA ASP A 5 6.09 2.81 -17.11
C ASP A 5 6.44 2.85 -15.61
N PHE A 6 7.41 3.67 -15.22
CA PHE A 6 7.82 3.81 -13.82
C PHE A 6 6.71 4.42 -12.94
N LYS A 7 6.00 5.45 -13.43
CA LYS A 7 4.82 6.01 -12.75
C LYS A 7 3.75 4.93 -12.54
N ASN A 8 3.45 4.16 -13.58
CA ASN A 8 2.46 3.09 -13.52
C ASN A 8 2.87 1.97 -12.57
N THR A 9 4.16 1.62 -12.50
CA THR A 9 4.67 0.63 -11.54
C THR A 9 4.47 1.10 -10.10
N LYS A 10 4.81 2.37 -9.78
CA LYS A 10 4.65 2.90 -8.43
C LYS A 10 3.18 3.07 -8.03
N TYR A 11 2.33 3.49 -8.98
CA TYR A 11 0.89 3.53 -8.78
C TYR A 11 0.32 2.14 -8.43
N ARG A 12 0.66 1.12 -9.21
CA ARG A 12 0.22 -0.26 -8.96
C ARG A 12 0.70 -0.78 -7.61
N ALA A 13 1.95 -0.53 -7.25
CA ALA A 13 2.48 -0.93 -5.95
C ALA A 13 1.71 -0.30 -4.78
N HIS A 14 1.27 0.95 -4.92
CA HIS A 14 0.42 1.61 -3.94
C HIS A 14 -0.99 1.02 -3.90
N ALA A 15 -1.62 0.81 -5.06
CA ALA A 15 -2.93 0.18 -5.15
C ALA A 15 -2.95 -1.22 -4.50
N ASP A 16 -1.95 -2.05 -4.79
CA ASP A 16 -1.79 -3.39 -4.22
C ASP A 16 -1.64 -3.34 -2.68
N ALA A 17 -0.93 -2.33 -2.15
CA ALA A 17 -0.78 -2.14 -0.71
C ALA A 17 -2.11 -1.77 -0.04
N VAL A 18 -2.92 -0.92 -0.68
CA VAL A 18 -4.27 -0.55 -0.21
C VAL A 18 -5.21 -1.75 -0.23
N GLU A 19 -5.24 -2.50 -1.33
CA GLU A 19 -6.07 -3.72 -1.44
C GLU A 19 -5.67 -4.77 -0.37
N THR A 20 -4.38 -4.94 -0.13
CA THR A 20 -3.88 -5.85 0.92
C THR A 20 -4.36 -5.42 2.31
N HIS A 21 -4.25 -4.13 2.62
CA HIS A 21 -4.70 -3.61 3.92
C HIS A 21 -6.21 -3.73 4.09
N GLN A 22 -6.98 -3.44 3.04
CA GLN A 22 -8.43 -3.63 3.04
C GLN A 22 -8.78 -5.10 3.35
N ALA A 23 -8.15 -6.06 2.68
CA ALA A 23 -8.36 -7.48 2.93
C ALA A 23 -8.00 -7.90 4.37
N LEU A 24 -7.01 -7.25 5.00
CA LEU A 24 -6.67 -7.50 6.41
C LEU A 24 -7.76 -6.96 7.35
N LEU A 25 -8.32 -5.78 7.08
CA LEU A 25 -9.44 -5.22 7.84
C LEU A 25 -10.71 -6.06 7.69
N GLU A 26 -10.97 -6.57 6.48
CA GLU A 26 -12.06 -7.52 6.19
C GLU A 26 -11.86 -8.87 6.91
N LYS A 27 -10.64 -9.24 7.26
CA LYS A 27 -10.44 -10.44 8.07
C LYS A 27 -10.52 -10.13 9.57
N LEU A 28 -10.15 -8.92 9.99
CA LEU A 28 -10.13 -8.52 11.41
C LEU A 28 -11.52 -8.61 12.04
N HIS A 29 -12.57 -8.34 11.27
CA HIS A 29 -13.94 -8.49 11.76
C HIS A 29 -14.43 -9.95 11.88
N LEU A 30 -13.69 -10.90 11.32
CA LEU A 30 -14.00 -12.33 11.33
C LEU A 30 -13.11 -13.11 12.30
N ASP A 31 -11.88 -12.64 12.51
CA ASP A 31 -10.87 -13.33 13.30
C ASP A 31 -10.13 -12.34 14.22
N THR A 32 -10.40 -12.44 15.52
CA THR A 32 -9.76 -11.61 16.56
C THR A 32 -8.27 -11.92 16.74
N ASP A 33 -7.80 -13.03 16.17
CA ASP A 33 -6.40 -13.47 16.25
C ASP A 33 -5.53 -12.87 15.13
N ILE A 34 -6.10 -12.02 14.27
CA ILE A 34 -5.28 -11.19 13.38
C ILE A 34 -4.40 -10.31 14.22
N ARG A 35 -3.11 -10.59 14.08
CA ARG A 35 -2.05 -9.88 14.75
C ARG A 35 -2.12 -8.43 14.30
N LEU A 36 -2.44 -7.53 15.21
CA LEU A 36 -2.39 -6.08 15.01
C LEU A 36 -1.05 -5.65 14.36
N ASP A 37 0.02 -6.42 14.58
CA ASP A 37 1.30 -6.31 13.88
C ASP A 37 1.16 -6.31 12.35
N GLU A 38 0.37 -7.21 11.76
CA GLU A 38 0.18 -7.30 10.30
C GLU A 38 -0.60 -6.09 9.75
N ILE A 39 -1.56 -5.58 10.53
CA ILE A 39 -2.30 -4.36 10.20
C ILE A 39 -1.36 -3.15 10.26
N ASN A 40 -0.53 -3.05 11.29
CA ASN A 40 0.46 -1.98 11.42
C ASN A 40 1.49 -2.02 10.27
N ASN A 41 2.00 -3.20 9.95
CA ASN A 41 2.96 -3.38 8.84
C ASN A 41 2.34 -3.02 7.49
N SER A 42 1.07 -3.36 7.27
CA SER A 42 0.37 -2.99 6.02
C SER A 42 0.10 -1.49 5.93
N LEU A 43 -0.20 -0.81 7.04
CA LEU A 43 -0.30 0.66 7.09
C LEU A 43 1.03 1.33 6.74
N GLU A 44 2.14 0.87 7.31
CA GLU A 44 3.47 1.39 6.99
C GLU A 44 3.79 1.21 5.50
N ARG A 45 3.41 0.07 4.92
CA ARG A 45 3.59 -0.20 3.48
C ARG A 45 2.74 0.72 2.60
N ILE A 46 1.52 1.06 3.01
CA ILE A 46 0.71 2.07 2.32
C ILE A 46 1.44 3.42 2.31
N THR A 47 1.96 3.86 3.46
CA THR A 47 2.68 5.13 3.57
C THR A 47 3.92 5.16 2.67
N LEU A 48 4.75 4.12 2.72
CA LEU A 48 5.97 4.03 1.91
C LEU A 48 5.67 4.06 0.41
N THR A 49 4.70 3.25 -0.04
CA THR A 49 4.34 3.18 -1.47
C THR A 49 3.69 4.48 -1.95
N LEU A 50 2.93 5.16 -1.09
CA LEU A 50 2.37 6.48 -1.40
C LEU A 50 3.48 7.51 -1.57
N GLU A 51 4.42 7.59 -0.63
CA GLU A 51 5.54 8.53 -0.70
C GLU A 51 6.36 8.33 -1.98
N GLU A 52 6.65 7.07 -2.34
CA GLU A 52 7.33 6.76 -3.59
C GLU A 52 6.52 7.18 -4.83
N TYR A 53 5.21 6.97 -4.83
CA TYR A 53 4.35 7.39 -5.93
C TYR A 53 4.29 8.91 -6.07
N LEU A 54 4.12 9.64 -4.96
CA LEU A 54 4.09 11.10 -4.91
C LEU A 54 5.39 11.71 -5.46
N LYS A 55 6.55 11.20 -5.04
CA LYS A 55 7.87 11.60 -5.58
C LYS A 55 7.94 11.46 -7.10
N VAL A 56 7.39 10.37 -7.62
CA VAL A 56 7.43 10.04 -9.04
C VAL A 56 6.47 10.90 -9.88
N ILE A 57 5.40 11.43 -9.29
CA ILE A 57 4.50 12.39 -9.94
C ILE A 57 4.87 13.86 -9.66
N GLY A 58 5.92 14.12 -8.88
CA GLY A 58 6.44 15.46 -8.62
C GLY A 58 5.72 16.20 -7.50
N LEU A 59 5.06 15.48 -6.60
CA LEU A 59 4.47 16.02 -5.39
C LEU A 59 5.41 15.78 -4.19
N PRO A 60 5.58 16.79 -3.31
CA PRO A 60 6.39 16.67 -2.10
C PRO A 60 5.81 15.67 -1.10
#